data_AF-A0A940URQ7-F1
#
_entry.id   AF-A0A940URQ7-F1
#
_cell.length_a   1.000
_cell.length_b   1.000
_cell.length_c   1.000
_cell.angle_alpha   90.00
_cell.angle_beta   90.00
_cell.angle_gamma   90.00
#
_symmetry.space_group_name_H-M   'P 1'
#
loop_
_entity.id
_entity.type
_entity.pdbx_description
1 polymer ?
#
loop_
_entity_poly.entity_id
_entity_poly.type
_entity_poly.pdbx_seq_one_letter_code
_entity_poly.pdbx_strand_id
1 'polypeptide(L)'
;MISSKELTITAAGLRLSLFDRNVFREFVHPGEVVEIRVIQGRKVIVGYFDNHDAFCEWVKKYDKAESNVYFTLQVIDPRLLGRAFNRMKQGIAATSDNNVLSYRWLPIDIDPVRPSGVSSNDSELKEAFDLREKVIAWIGGNLGF
;
A
#
# COMPACT_ATOMS: atom_id res chain seq x y z
N MET A 1 -2.76 -5.46 1.20
CA MET A 1 -1.95 -4.53 0.39
C MET A 1 -2.46 -3.12 0.63
N ILE A 2 -1.67 -2.10 0.34
CA ILE A 2 -2.06 -0.68 0.44
C ILE A 2 -1.81 0.02 -0.90
N SER A 3 -2.58 1.06 -1.22
CA SER A 3 -2.58 1.73 -2.52
C SER A 3 -1.39 2.68 -2.72
N SER A 4 -0.96 2.90 -3.96
CA SER A 4 0.03 3.94 -4.28
C SER A 4 -0.47 5.34 -3.93
N LYS A 5 -1.79 5.54 -4.01
CA LYS A 5 -2.44 6.83 -3.70
C LYS A 5 -2.34 7.17 -2.21
N GLU A 6 -2.09 6.19 -1.37
CA GLU A 6 -1.86 6.32 0.08
C GLU A 6 -0.36 6.37 0.43
N LEU A 7 0.55 6.38 -0.55
CA LEU A 7 2.01 6.47 -0.31
C LEU A 7 2.45 7.81 0.27
N THR A 8 1.56 8.79 0.39
CA THR A 8 1.87 10.12 0.93
C THR A 8 0.95 10.43 2.09
N ILE A 9 1.53 10.71 3.25
CA ILE A 9 0.80 11.19 4.43
C ILE A 9 1.31 12.60 4.75
N THR A 10 0.38 13.54 4.95
CA THR A 10 0.71 14.87 5.46
C THR A 10 0.43 14.88 6.96
N ALA A 11 1.48 14.96 7.78
CA ALA A 11 1.37 15.03 9.24
C ALA A 11 2.22 16.20 9.74
N ALA A 12 1.65 17.07 10.58
CA ALA A 12 2.34 18.23 11.16
C ALA A 12 3.10 19.12 10.14
N GLY A 13 2.58 19.25 8.91
CA GLY A 13 3.21 20.02 7.83
C GLY A 13 4.35 19.30 7.07
N LEU A 14 4.71 18.08 7.48
CA LEU A 14 5.63 17.21 6.76
C LEU A 14 4.88 16.35 5.75
N ARG A 15 5.40 16.28 4.53
CA ARG A 15 4.95 15.35 3.49
C ARG A 15 5.83 14.10 3.55
N LEU A 16 5.36 13.09 4.27
CA LEU A 16 6.04 11.80 4.35
C LEU A 16 5.59 10.93 3.19
N SER A 17 6.52 10.20 2.59
CA SER A 17 6.17 9.26 1.54
C SER A 17 7.03 8.02 1.57
N LEU A 18 6.49 6.89 1.13
CA LEU A 18 7.23 5.65 0.92
C LEU A 18 8.27 5.72 -0.22
N PHE A 19 8.32 6.83 -0.96
CA PHE A 19 9.48 7.18 -1.79
C PHE A 19 10.69 7.65 -0.95
N ASP A 20 10.49 8.03 0.31
CA ASP A 20 11.55 8.26 1.29
C ASP A 20 11.98 6.92 1.89
N ARG A 21 13.29 6.66 1.88
CA ARG A 21 13.86 5.40 2.34
C ARG A 21 13.67 5.17 3.84
N ASN A 22 13.67 6.23 4.64
CA ASN A 22 13.44 6.11 6.07
C ASN A 22 12.00 5.70 6.35
N VAL A 23 11.04 6.33 5.69
CA VAL A 23 9.62 5.94 5.79
C VAL A 23 9.43 4.51 5.29
N PHE A 24 10.03 4.14 4.16
CA PHE A 24 9.96 2.77 3.63
C PHE A 24 10.47 1.73 4.63
N ARG A 25 11.53 2.05 5.37
CA ARG A 25 12.14 1.15 6.36
C ARG A 25 11.30 0.94 7.62
N GLU A 26 10.35 1.82 7.92
CA GLU A 26 9.36 1.58 8.97
C GLU A 26 8.45 0.40 8.59
N PHE A 27 8.14 0.23 7.30
CA PHE A 27 7.24 -0.83 6.84
C PHE A 27 7.99 -2.10 6.42
N VAL A 28 9.13 -1.95 5.74
CA VAL A 28 9.90 -3.03 5.12
C VAL A 28 11.31 -3.06 5.70
N HIS A 29 11.61 -4.11 6.46
CA HIS A 29 12.88 -4.27 7.15
C HIS A 29 13.96 -4.86 6.22
N PRO A 30 15.26 -4.69 6.53
CA PRO A 30 16.34 -5.29 5.76
C PRO A 30 16.16 -6.82 5.60
N GLY A 31 16.28 -7.31 4.36
CA GLY A 31 16.08 -8.72 4.01
C GLY A 31 14.64 -9.11 3.66
N GLU A 32 13.68 -8.21 3.85
CA GLU A 32 12.30 -8.42 3.43
C GLU A 32 12.09 -8.04 1.96
N VAL A 33 11.06 -8.63 1.36
CA VAL A 33 10.66 -8.41 -0.03
C VAL A 33 9.27 -7.77 -0.04
N VAL A 34 9.06 -6.78 -0.90
CA VAL A 34 7.74 -6.20 -1.14
C VAL A 34 7.22 -6.59 -2.51
N GLU A 35 5.95 -7.00 -2.59
CA GLU A 35 5.27 -7.14 -3.88
C GLU A 35 4.71 -5.77 -4.31
N ILE A 36 4.92 -5.39 -5.57
CA ILE A 36 4.07 -4.40 -6.27
C ILE A 36 3.07 -5.15 -7.14
N ARG A 37 1.78 -4.78 -7.04
CA ARG A 37 0.70 -5.28 -7.89
C ARG A 37 0.03 -4.13 -8.61
N VAL A 38 0.02 -4.19 -9.94
CA VAL A 38 -0.63 -3.20 -10.81
C VAL A 38 -1.84 -3.84 -11.46
N ILE A 39 -2.99 -3.19 -11.34
CA ILE A 39 -4.24 -3.56 -12.00
C ILE A 39 -4.54 -2.50 -13.06
N GLN A 40 -4.55 -2.92 -14.33
CA GLN A 40 -4.84 -2.10 -15.51
C GLN A 40 -5.94 -2.77 -16.33
N GLY A 41 -7.19 -2.42 -16.05
CA GLY A 41 -8.36 -3.13 -16.58
C GLY A 41 -8.34 -4.60 -16.17
N ARG A 42 -8.27 -5.51 -17.15
CA ARG A 42 -8.15 -6.97 -16.91
C ARG A 42 -6.71 -7.46 -16.75
N LYS A 43 -5.71 -6.59 -16.95
CA LYS A 43 -4.29 -6.97 -16.84
C LYS A 43 -3.83 -6.81 -15.40
N VAL A 44 -3.23 -7.87 -14.87
CA VAL A 44 -2.51 -7.85 -13.59
C VAL A 44 -1.01 -8.01 -13.87
N ILE A 45 -0.23 -7.08 -13.35
CA ILE A 45 1.24 -7.07 -13.45
C ILE A 45 1.79 -7.09 -12.03
N VAL A 46 2.73 -7.98 -11.76
CA VAL A 46 3.28 -8.20 -10.43
C VAL A 46 4.80 -8.07 -10.47
N GLY A 47 5.41 -7.49 -9.44
CA GLY A 47 6.85 -7.47 -9.25
C GLY A 47 7.22 -7.63 -7.78
N TYR A 48 8.47 -8.02 -7.53
CA TYR A 48 8.97 -8.28 -6.18
C TYR A 48 10.29 -7.54 -5.98
N PHE A 49 10.43 -6.84 -4.86
CA PHE A 49 11.51 -5.87 -4.65
C PHE A 49 12.13 -6.02 -3.27
N ASP A 50 13.45 -6.11 -3.24
CA ASP A 50 14.30 -5.91 -2.05
C ASP A 50 15.16 -4.63 -2.18
N ASN A 51 15.07 -3.95 -3.33
CA ASN A 51 15.72 -2.69 -3.61
C ASN A 51 14.70 -1.54 -3.66
N HIS A 52 14.85 -0.57 -2.75
CA HIS A 52 13.94 0.58 -2.63
C HIS A 52 13.96 1.52 -3.84
N ASP A 53 15.11 1.70 -4.50
CA ASP A 53 15.19 2.58 -5.68
C ASP A 53 14.43 1.96 -6.86
N ALA A 54 14.63 0.66 -7.10
CA ALA A 54 13.89 -0.09 -8.10
C ALA A 54 12.38 -0.08 -7.81
N PHE A 55 11.98 -0.29 -6.55
CA PHE A 55 10.58 -0.13 -6.12
C PHE A 55 10.04 1.24 -6.52
N CYS A 56 10.74 2.33 -6.17
CA CYS A 56 10.32 3.70 -6.47
C CYS A 56 10.17 3.96 -7.97
N GLU A 57 11.13 3.51 -8.77
CA GLU A 57 11.12 3.66 -10.23
C GLU A 57 9.89 2.99 -10.85
N TRP A 58 9.61 1.74 -10.44
CA TRP A 58 8.47 1.00 -10.98
C TRP A 58 7.13 1.52 -10.50
N VAL A 59 7.00 1.92 -9.23
CA VAL A 59 5.79 2.61 -8.74
C VAL A 59 5.53 3.86 -9.58
N LYS A 60 6.51 4.77 -9.73
CA LYS A 60 6.33 6.01 -10.51
C LYS A 60 5.97 5.75 -11.96
N LYS A 61 6.53 4.70 -12.56
CA LYS A 61 6.24 4.31 -13.95
C LYS A 61 4.80 3.80 -14.13
N TYR A 62 4.25 3.14 -13.12
CA TYR A 62 2.92 2.54 -13.16
C TYR A 62 1.85 3.36 -12.44
N ASP A 63 2.18 4.41 -11.70
CA ASP A 63 1.22 5.28 -11.02
C ASP A 63 0.62 6.29 -12.01
N LYS A 64 -0.17 5.76 -12.95
CA LYS A 64 -0.89 6.51 -13.99
C LYS A 64 -2.40 6.43 -13.79
N ALA A 65 -3.15 7.31 -14.44
CA ALA A 65 -4.60 7.44 -14.27
C ALA A 65 -5.37 6.13 -14.58
N GLU A 66 -4.88 5.35 -15.54
CA GLU A 66 -5.47 4.09 -16.00
C GLU A 66 -5.13 2.85 -15.13
N SER A 67 -4.43 3.05 -14.02
CA SER A 67 -3.87 1.97 -13.20
C SER A 67 -4.12 2.18 -11.72
N ASN A 68 -4.32 1.06 -11.02
CA ASN A 68 -4.26 1.02 -9.57
C ASN A 68 -3.02 0.21 -9.18
N VAL A 69 -2.12 0.83 -8.42
CA VAL A 69 -0.89 0.23 -7.94
C VAL A 69 -1.04 -0.05 -6.45
N TYR A 70 -0.69 -1.25 -6.03
CA TYR A 70 -0.76 -1.71 -4.65
C TYR A 70 0.57 -2.33 -4.25
N PHE A 71 0.89 -2.34 -2.95
CA PHE A 71 2.02 -3.10 -2.44
C PHE A 71 1.72 -3.80 -1.11
N THR A 72 2.48 -4.84 -0.78
CA THR A 72 2.27 -5.62 0.45
C THR A 72 2.72 -4.85 1.68
N LEU A 73 1.89 -4.86 2.73
CA LEU A 73 2.28 -4.46 4.09
C LEU A 73 2.67 -5.66 4.97
N GLN A 74 2.28 -6.86 4.52
CA GLN A 74 2.61 -8.12 5.13
C GLN A 74 4.10 -8.44 4.95
N VAL A 75 4.67 -9.15 5.89
CA VAL A 75 5.95 -9.83 5.67
C VAL A 75 5.66 -11.06 4.81
N ILE A 76 6.22 -11.08 3.60
CA ILE A 76 6.04 -12.19 2.66
C ILE A 76 7.30 -13.04 2.56
N ASP A 77 7.16 -14.26 2.07
CA ASP A 77 8.28 -15.18 1.86
C ASP A 77 9.34 -14.55 0.91
N PRO A 78 10.58 -14.31 1.37
CA PRO A 78 11.59 -13.64 0.55
C PRO A 78 11.98 -14.43 -0.71
N ARG A 79 11.71 -15.75 -0.75
CA ARG A 79 11.92 -16.58 -1.95
C ARG A 79 11.08 -16.11 -3.14
N LEU A 80 9.98 -15.38 -2.89
CA LEU A 80 9.13 -14.81 -3.93
C LEU A 80 9.85 -13.81 -4.82
N LEU A 81 10.96 -13.21 -4.37
CA LEU A 81 11.82 -12.37 -5.19
C LEU A 81 12.25 -13.07 -6.48
N GLY A 82 12.43 -14.39 -6.46
CA GLY A 82 12.78 -15.19 -7.64
C GLY A 82 11.73 -15.15 -8.76
N ARG A 83 10.46 -14.84 -8.46
CA ARG A 83 9.39 -14.73 -9.48
C ARG A 83 9.62 -13.55 -10.41
N ALA A 84 10.10 -12.43 -9.87
CA ALA A 84 10.42 -11.22 -10.64
C ALA A 84 11.40 -10.30 -9.87
N PHE A 85 12.69 -10.67 -9.85
CA PHE A 85 13.75 -9.94 -9.14
C PHE A 85 13.85 -8.46 -9.56
N ASN A 86 13.42 -7.55 -8.67
CA ASN A 86 13.41 -6.09 -8.85
C ASN A 86 12.82 -5.63 -10.19
N ARG A 87 11.80 -6.35 -10.69
CA ARG A 87 11.17 -6.10 -11.99
C ARG A 87 9.71 -6.45 -11.97
N MET A 88 8.98 -5.92 -12.95
CA MET A 88 7.55 -6.17 -13.13
C MET A 88 7.35 -7.22 -14.24
N LYS A 89 6.44 -8.18 -14.01
CA LYS A 89 6.13 -9.25 -14.95
C LYS A 89 4.61 -9.48 -15.03
N GLN A 90 4.11 -9.62 -16.25
CA GLN A 90 2.72 -9.99 -16.52
C GLN A 90 2.58 -11.52 -16.57
N GLY A 91 1.40 -12.04 -16.23
CA GLY A 91 1.07 -13.45 -16.39
C GLY A 91 1.72 -14.37 -15.35
N ILE A 92 2.18 -13.80 -14.23
CA ILE A 92 2.61 -14.56 -13.05
C ILE A 92 1.57 -14.42 -11.94
N ALA A 93 1.48 -15.45 -11.10
CA ALA A 93 0.65 -15.40 -9.91
C ALA A 93 1.21 -14.37 -8.92
N ALA A 94 0.29 -13.60 -8.33
CA ALA A 94 0.60 -12.75 -7.21
C ALA A 94 0.84 -13.59 -5.93
N THR A 95 1.30 -12.93 -4.88
CA THR A 95 1.46 -13.52 -3.54
C THR A 95 0.11 -14.07 -3.07
N SER A 96 0.11 -15.34 -2.67
CA SER A 96 -1.02 -15.99 -2.01
C SER A 96 -0.86 -15.94 -0.49
N ASP A 97 -1.95 -16.19 0.22
CA ASP A 97 -1.95 -16.16 1.70
C ASP A 97 -0.96 -17.16 2.31
N ASN A 98 -0.73 -18.31 1.67
CA ASN A 98 0.27 -19.30 2.10
C ASN A 98 1.71 -18.78 2.04
N ASN A 99 1.96 -17.66 1.36
CA ASN A 99 3.27 -17.03 1.30
C ASN A 99 3.36 -15.78 2.18
N VAL A 100 2.34 -15.47 2.98
CA VAL A 100 2.39 -14.45 4.03
C VAL A 100 2.97 -15.08 5.29
N LEU A 101 4.09 -14.55 5.77
CA LEU A 101 4.77 -15.03 6.98
C LEU A 101 4.21 -14.38 8.25
N SER A 102 3.86 -13.09 8.18
CA SER A 102 3.24 -12.39 9.33
C SER A 102 2.58 -11.08 8.90
N TYR A 103 1.70 -10.58 9.78
CA TYR A 103 1.11 -9.25 9.70
C TYR A 103 1.77 -8.36 10.76
N ARG A 104 2.47 -7.30 10.32
CA ARG A 104 3.10 -6.31 11.20
C ARG A 104 2.21 -5.08 11.43
N TRP A 105 1.45 -4.72 10.40
CA TRP A 105 0.64 -3.51 10.36
C TRP A 105 -0.84 -3.88 10.22
N LEU A 106 -1.69 -3.17 10.95
CA LEU A 106 -3.14 -3.22 10.81
C LEU A 106 -3.61 -1.90 10.19
N PRO A 107 -3.68 -1.80 8.85
CA PRO A 107 -4.22 -0.61 8.21
C PRO A 107 -5.71 -0.47 8.52
N ILE A 108 -6.15 0.75 8.83
CA ILE A 108 -7.55 1.10 9.01
C ILE A 108 -7.93 2.02 7.86
N ASP A 109 -8.79 1.52 6.98
CA ASP A 109 -9.31 2.25 5.83
C ASP A 109 -10.74 2.72 6.13
N ILE A 110 -10.99 4.02 6.00
CA ILE A 110 -12.26 4.64 6.36
C ILE A 110 -12.83 5.28 5.11
N ASP A 111 -13.56 4.46 4.36
CA ASP A 111 -14.21 4.86 3.13
C ASP A 111 -15.61 5.47 3.40
N PRO A 112 -16.00 6.52 2.65
CA PRO A 112 -17.37 7.00 2.65
C PRO A 112 -18.35 5.94 2.13
N VAL A 113 -19.54 5.89 2.73
CA VAL A 113 -20.65 5.07 2.23
C VAL A 113 -21.22 5.73 0.98
N ARG A 114 -21.05 5.09 -0.19
CA ARG A 114 -21.49 5.63 -1.49
C ARG A 114 -21.89 4.51 -2.46
N PRO A 115 -22.70 4.80 -3.49
CA PRO A 115 -22.98 3.84 -4.56
C PRO A 115 -21.70 3.37 -5.26
N SER A 116 -21.66 2.09 -5.63
CA SER A 116 -20.52 1.52 -6.35
C SER A 116 -20.29 2.24 -7.67
N GLY A 117 -19.03 2.57 -7.97
CA GLY A 117 -18.62 3.26 -9.20
C GLY A 117 -18.85 4.78 -9.22
N VAL A 118 -19.40 5.37 -8.15
CA VAL A 118 -19.68 6.82 -8.06
C VAL A 118 -18.73 7.47 -7.08
N SER A 119 -17.93 8.46 -7.50
CA SER A 119 -17.03 9.20 -6.58
C SER A 119 -17.79 9.81 -5.41
N SER A 120 -17.15 9.90 -4.24
CA SER A 120 -17.75 10.56 -3.08
C SER A 120 -17.93 12.05 -3.29
N ASN A 121 -18.96 12.62 -2.70
CA ASN A 121 -19.10 14.07 -2.58
C ASN A 121 -18.40 14.63 -1.33
N ASP A 122 -18.36 15.95 -1.19
CA ASP A 122 -17.66 16.64 -0.09
C ASP A 122 -18.22 16.28 1.29
N SER A 123 -19.54 16.07 1.41
CA SER A 123 -20.18 15.70 2.68
C SER A 123 -19.81 14.28 3.10
N GLU A 124 -19.88 13.33 2.16
CA GLU A 124 -19.48 11.94 2.38
C GLU A 124 -18.00 11.85 2.80
N LEU A 125 -17.12 12.59 2.12
CA LEU A 125 -15.71 12.64 2.48
C LEU A 125 -15.49 13.26 3.86
N LYS A 126 -16.25 14.30 4.22
CA LYS A 126 -16.19 14.91 5.55
C LYS A 126 -16.62 13.91 6.64
N GLU A 127 -17.67 13.14 6.41
CA GLU A 127 -18.14 12.12 7.35
C GLU A 127 -17.07 11.04 7.61
N ALA A 128 -16.36 10.60 6.56
CA ALA A 128 -15.24 9.69 6.70
C ALA A 128 -14.11 10.29 7.56
N PHE A 129 -13.78 11.57 7.38
CA PHE A 129 -12.81 12.26 8.24
C PHE A 129 -13.29 12.39 9.69
N ASP A 130 -14.55 12.77 9.92
CA ASP A 130 -15.11 12.89 11.27
C ASP A 130 -15.09 11.52 11.99
N LEU A 131 -15.31 10.42 11.27
CA LEU A 131 -15.18 9.07 11.82
C LEU A 131 -13.71 8.70 12.10
N ARG A 132 -12.79 9.05 11.20
CA ARG A 132 -11.35 8.84 11.41
C ARG A 132 -10.87 9.45 12.72
N GLU A 133 -11.22 10.70 13.01
CA GLU A 133 -10.80 11.35 14.26
C GLU A 133 -11.34 10.62 15.51
N LYS A 134 -12.57 10.11 15.45
CA LYS A 134 -13.14 9.30 16.55
C LYS A 134 -12.41 7.97 16.73
N VAL A 135 -12.06 7.31 15.62
CA VAL A 135 -11.30 6.05 15.64
C VAL A 135 -9.91 6.28 16.21
N ILE A 136 -9.19 7.32 15.78
CA ILE A 136 -7.88 7.70 16.31
C ILE A 136 -7.96 7.93 17.83
N ALA A 137 -8.91 8.76 18.28
CA ALA A 137 -9.07 9.06 19.69
C ALA A 137 -9.38 7.80 20.52
N TRP A 138 -10.24 6.91 19.99
CA TRP A 138 -10.57 5.67 20.68
C TRP A 138 -9.38 4.71 20.77
N ILE A 139 -8.61 4.55 19.69
CA ILE A 139 -7.43 3.68 19.65
C ILE A 139 -6.36 4.19 20.62
N GLY A 140 -6.02 5.48 20.58
CA GLY A 140 -5.02 6.05 21.49
C GLY A 140 -5.43 5.99 22.96
N GLY A 141 -6.72 6.16 23.25
CA GLY A 141 -7.23 6.12 24.62
C GLY A 141 -7.40 4.71 25.21
N ASN A 142 -7.63 3.69 24.39
CA ASN A 142 -8.02 2.34 24.88
C ASN A 142 -6.99 1.24 24.57
N LEU A 143 -6.20 1.40 23.52
CA LEU A 143 -5.27 0.36 23.07
C LEU A 143 -3.80 0.73 23.29
N GLY A 144 -3.51 1.95 23.77
CA GLY A 144 -2.18 2.38 24.21
C GLY A 144 -1.17 2.58 23.07
N PHE A 145 -1.66 2.89 21.86
CA PHE A 145 -0.83 3.34 20.73
C PHE A 145 -0.56 4.84 20.79
#